data_AF-A0A392NWH2-F1
#
_entry.id   AF-A0A392NWH2-F1
#
_cell.length_a   1.000
_cell.length_b   1.000
_cell.length_c   1.000
_cell.angle_alpha   90.00
_cell.angle_beta   90.00
_cell.angle_gamma   90.00
#
_symmetry.space_group_name_H-M   'P 1'
#
loop_
_entity.id
_entity.type
_entity.pdbx_description
1 polymer ?
#
loop_
_entity_poly.entity_id
_entity_poly.type
_entity_poly.pdbx_seq_one_letter_code
_entity_poly.pdbx_strand_id
1 'polypeptide(L)'
;NEMMSDVEFDCSKAVEMGYISPKLLELIKLFETFGEPSQLMCLIFVERIITAKVIERFVKKVSQVSHLTVAYVTGSNTSTDALARNRQKEVLDSFRSGKVNLLFTTDVLEEGIHVPNCSCVIRFDLPTT
;
A
#
# COMPACT_ATOMS: atom_id res chain seq x y z
N ASN A 1 -29.86 12.70 -15.64
CA ASN A 1 -29.44 12.09 -16.93
C ASN A 1 -28.02 12.57 -17.16
N GLU A 2 -26.94 11.87 -16.82
CA GLU A 2 -26.70 10.43 -16.76
C GLU A 2 -26.10 10.04 -15.40
N MET A 3 -26.64 8.97 -14.82
CA MET A 3 -25.97 8.20 -13.77
C MET A 3 -24.85 7.45 -14.50
N MET A 4 -23.60 7.90 -14.35
CA MET A 4 -22.46 7.04 -14.69
C MET A 4 -22.59 5.82 -13.79
N SER A 5 -22.99 4.70 -14.36
CA SER A 5 -22.92 3.41 -13.69
C SER A 5 -21.49 3.22 -13.26
N ASP A 6 -21.25 3.12 -11.95
CA ASP A 6 -19.98 2.66 -11.40
C ASP A 6 -19.71 1.28 -12.00
N VAL A 7 -18.91 1.25 -13.08
CA VAL A 7 -18.41 0.00 -13.63
C VAL A 7 -17.45 -0.52 -12.57
N GLU A 8 -17.93 -1.48 -11.80
CA GLU A 8 -17.12 -2.20 -10.82
C GLU A 8 -15.85 -2.70 -11.51
N PHE A 9 -14.69 -2.28 -11.01
CA PHE A 9 -13.41 -2.63 -11.61
C PHE A 9 -13.13 -4.11 -11.34
N ASP A 10 -13.32 -4.95 -12.36
CA ASP A 10 -13.05 -6.39 -12.27
C ASP A 10 -11.55 -6.67 -12.44
N CYS A 11 -10.89 -6.92 -11.30
CA CYS A 11 -9.47 -7.27 -11.26
C CYS A 11 -9.14 -8.55 -12.03
N SER A 12 -10.05 -9.53 -12.10
CA SER A 12 -9.82 -10.79 -12.82
C SER A 12 -9.77 -10.54 -14.33
N LYS A 13 -10.73 -9.78 -14.85
CA LYS A 13 -10.74 -9.36 -16.26
C LYS A 13 -9.55 -8.46 -16.60
N ALA A 14 -9.12 -7.60 -15.67
CA ALA A 14 -7.93 -6.77 -15.86
C ALA A 14 -6.63 -7.59 -15.97
N VAL A 15 -6.55 -8.76 -15.32
CA VAL A 15 -5.45 -9.72 -15.51
C VAL A 15 -5.53 -10.35 -16.90
N GLU A 16 -6.71 -10.82 -17.33
CA GLU A 16 -6.90 -11.40 -18.67
C GLU A 16 -6.54 -10.43 -19.79
N MET A 17 -6.84 -9.15 -19.61
CA MET A 17 -6.51 -8.06 -20.54
C MET A 17 -5.05 -7.59 -20.44
N GLY A 18 -4.28 -8.09 -19.48
CA GLY A 18 -2.87 -7.73 -19.28
C GLY A 18 -2.64 -6.34 -18.68
N TYR A 19 -3.66 -5.71 -18.09
CA TYR A 19 -3.53 -4.40 -17.44
C TYR A 19 -2.87 -4.49 -16.06
N ILE A 20 -3.07 -5.60 -15.35
CA ILE A 20 -2.41 -5.88 -14.07
C ILE A 20 -1.81 -7.29 -14.06
N SER A 21 -0.84 -7.52 -13.18
CA SER A 21 -0.21 -8.84 -13.04
C SER A 21 -1.05 -9.78 -12.16
N PRO A 22 -0.95 -11.10 -12.34
CA PRO A 22 -1.56 -12.08 -11.43
C PRO A 22 -1.11 -11.88 -9.97
N LYS A 23 0.14 -11.46 -9.77
CA LYS A 23 0.70 -11.13 -8.45
C LYS A 23 -0.03 -9.98 -7.77
N LEU A 24 -0.39 -8.93 -8.53
CA LEU A 24 -1.18 -7.83 -7.99
C LEU A 24 -2.62 -8.28 -7.68
N LEU A 25 -3.22 -9.13 -8.51
CA LEU A 25 -4.54 -9.71 -8.23
C LEU A 25 -4.56 -10.49 -6.91
N GLU A 26 -3.57 -11.34 -6.65
CA GLU A 26 -3.48 -12.08 -5.39
C GLU A 26 -3.33 -11.16 -4.17
N LEU A 27 -2.61 -10.04 -4.32
CA LEU A 27 -2.51 -9.04 -3.26
C LEU A 27 -3.88 -8.38 -2.97
N ILE A 28 -4.66 -8.06 -4.02
CA ILE A 28 -6.02 -7.50 -3.85
C ILE A 28 -6.95 -8.50 -3.18
N LYS A 29 -6.96 -9.76 -3.63
CA LYS A 29 -7.74 -10.83 -2.99
C LYS A 29 -7.38 -10.99 -1.51
N LEU A 30 -6.09 -10.90 -1.17
CA LEU A 30 -5.66 -10.93 0.22
C LEU A 30 -6.24 -9.76 1.03
N PHE A 31 -6.24 -8.54 0.47
CA PHE A 31 -6.84 -7.37 1.10
C PHE A 31 -8.35 -7.52 1.31
N GLU A 32 -9.07 -8.17 0.39
CA GLU A 32 -10.50 -8.47 0.55
C GLU A 32 -10.79 -9.41 1.73
N THR A 33 -9.81 -10.21 2.16
CA THR A 33 -9.95 -11.06 3.35
C THR A 33 -9.73 -10.31 4.66
N PHE A 34 -9.22 -9.07 4.61
CA PHE A 34 -9.02 -8.28 5.81
C PHE A 34 -10.37 -7.86 6.41
N GLY A 35 -10.49 -8.04 7.72
CA GLY A 35 -11.67 -7.65 8.48
C GLY A 35 -11.71 -6.16 8.79
N GLU A 36 -12.34 -5.82 9.91
CA GLU A 36 -12.54 -4.43 10.32
C GLU A 36 -11.24 -3.58 10.32
N PRO A 37 -11.23 -2.41 9.65
CA PRO A 37 -10.07 -1.52 9.57
C PRO A 37 -9.44 -1.16 10.93
N SER A 38 -10.24 -1.07 11.99
CA SER A 38 -9.80 -0.63 13.31
C SER A 38 -8.72 -1.53 13.97
N GLN A 39 -8.51 -2.75 13.47
CA GLN A 39 -7.52 -3.70 13.99
C GLN A 39 -6.41 -4.03 12.98
N LEU A 40 -6.46 -3.42 11.78
CA LEU A 40 -5.56 -3.73 10.69
C LEU A 40 -4.44 -2.69 10.58
N MET A 41 -3.20 -3.16 10.82
CA MET A 41 -1.98 -2.44 10.47
C MET A 41 -1.08 -3.42 9.70
N CYS A 42 -1.12 -3.32 8.38
CA CYS A 42 -0.36 -4.15 7.45
C CYS A 42 0.82 -3.37 6.87
N LEU A 43 2.02 -3.91 7.05
CA LEU A 43 3.23 -3.39 6.43
C LEU A 43 3.59 -4.24 5.21
N ILE A 44 3.72 -3.61 4.04
CA ILE A 44 3.97 -4.30 2.77
C ILE A 44 5.32 -3.86 2.20
N PHE A 45 6.26 -4.79 2.11
CA PHE A 45 7.57 -4.56 1.50
C PHE A 45 7.53 -4.83 0.00
N VAL A 46 8.07 -3.88 -0.77
CA VAL A 46 8.30 -3.96 -2.22
C VAL A 46 9.75 -3.62 -2.51
N GLU A 47 10.28 -4.12 -3.63
CA GLU A 47 11.66 -3.89 -4.04
C GLU A 47 11.87 -2.44 -4.52
N ARG A 48 10.91 -1.89 -5.26
CA ARG A 48 11.05 -0.60 -5.96
C ARG A 48 10.08 0.46 -5.43
N ILE A 49 10.58 1.67 -5.24
CA ILE A 49 9.80 2.87 -4.88
C ILE A 49 8.60 3.08 -5.84
N ILE A 50 8.80 2.87 -7.14
CA ILE A 50 7.73 3.04 -8.13
C ILE A 50 6.60 2.02 -7.94
N THR A 51 6.93 0.79 -7.54
CA THR A 51 5.94 -0.26 -7.25
C THR A 51 5.04 0.16 -6.10
N ALA A 52 5.61 0.67 -5.00
CA ALA A 52 4.84 1.19 -3.86
C ALA A 52 3.87 2.30 -4.28
N LYS A 53 4.36 3.26 -5.07
CA LYS A 53 3.56 4.40 -5.58
C LYS A 53 2.42 3.95 -6.48
N VAL A 54 2.67 3.03 -7.41
CA VAL A 54 1.67 2.58 -8.38
C VAL A 54 0.61 1.75 -7.69
N ILE A 55 1.00 0.80 -6.82
CA ILE A 55 0.05 -0.06 -6.10
C ILE A 55 -0.80 0.79 -5.15
N GLU A 56 -0.22 1.74 -4.41
CA GLU A 56 -0.98 2.64 -3.53
C GLU A 56 -2.06 3.41 -4.29
N ARG A 57 -1.73 4.00 -5.45
CA ARG A 57 -2.70 4.71 -6.30
C ARG A 57 -3.75 3.78 -6.87
N PHE A 58 -3.36 2.57 -7.24
CA PHE A 58 -4.25 1.57 -7.80
C PHE A 58 -5.27 1.10 -6.75
N VAL A 59 -4.82 0.71 -5.55
CA VAL A 59 -5.67 0.27 -4.43
C VAL A 59 -6.71 1.33 -4.07
N LYS A 60 -6.34 2.63 -4.08
CA LYS A 60 -7.30 3.74 -3.87
C LYS A 60 -8.43 3.84 -4.91
N LYS A 61 -8.32 3.13 -6.03
CA LYS A 61 -9.32 3.09 -7.11
C LYS A 61 -10.10 1.77 -7.16
N VAL A 62 -9.72 0.78 -6.38
CA VAL A 62 -10.39 -0.53 -6.33
C VAL A 62 -11.51 -0.46 -5.28
N SER A 63 -12.76 -0.55 -5.73
CA SER A 63 -13.93 -0.41 -4.86
C SER A 63 -14.04 -1.53 -3.82
N GLN A 64 -13.62 -2.75 -4.16
CA GLN A 64 -13.64 -3.93 -3.28
C GLN A 64 -12.87 -3.72 -1.97
N VAL A 65 -11.80 -2.90 -2.01
CA VAL A 65 -10.92 -2.65 -0.86
C VAL A 65 -10.97 -1.18 -0.40
N SER A 66 -12.04 -0.47 -0.77
CA SER A 66 -12.23 0.96 -0.45
C SER A 66 -12.36 1.27 1.04
N HIS A 67 -12.64 0.26 1.86
CA HIS A 67 -12.64 0.35 3.32
C HIS A 67 -11.23 0.46 3.92
N LEU A 68 -10.18 0.18 3.13
CA LEU A 68 -8.79 0.24 3.56
C LEU A 68 -8.17 1.60 3.24
N THR A 69 -7.41 2.14 4.20
CA THR A 69 -6.63 3.35 4.02
C THR A 69 -5.19 2.98 3.68
N VAL A 70 -4.69 3.48 2.57
CA VAL A 70 -3.38 3.11 2.02
C VAL A 70 -2.46 4.32 1.87
N ALA A 71 -1.20 4.13 2.22
CA ALA A 71 -0.12 5.07 1.94
C ALA A 71 1.17 4.31 1.58
N TYR A 72 2.18 5.04 1.16
CA TYR A 72 3.52 4.51 0.99
C TYR A 72 4.56 5.41 1.66
N VAL A 73 5.67 4.81 2.06
CA VAL A 73 6.84 5.50 2.60
C VAL A 73 8.10 4.86 2.02
N THR A 74 9.06 5.67 1.59
CA THR A 74 10.30 5.18 0.99
C THR A 74 11.49 5.92 1.57
N GLY A 75 12.63 5.25 1.68
CA GLY A 75 13.90 5.90 2.03
C GLY A 75 14.21 7.03 1.05
N SER A 76 14.56 8.20 1.56
CA SER A 76 14.90 9.36 0.73
C SER A 76 16.35 9.24 0.24
N ASN A 77 16.53 9.18 -1.07
CA ASN A 77 17.84 9.28 -1.73
C ASN A 77 18.45 10.70 -1.60
N THR A 78 17.68 11.66 -1.06
CA THR A 78 18.08 13.06 -0.89
C THR A 78 17.86 13.46 0.56
N SER A 79 18.85 13.17 1.40
CA SER A 79 18.89 13.39 2.85
C SER A 79 18.84 14.87 3.28
N THR A 80 18.71 15.82 2.34
CA THR A 80 18.73 17.26 2.61
C THR A 80 17.37 17.94 2.57
N ASP A 81 16.33 17.32 2.00
CA ASP A 81 15.00 17.95 1.92
C ASP A 81 14.19 17.73 3.22
N ALA A 82 14.08 18.80 4.02
CA ALA A 82 13.29 18.81 5.24
C ALA A 82 11.79 18.53 4.99
N LEU A 83 11.25 18.93 3.83
CA LEU A 83 9.85 18.68 3.48
C LEU A 83 9.59 17.20 3.25
N ALA A 84 10.52 16.51 2.57
CA ALA A 84 10.43 15.07 2.35
C ALA A 84 10.44 14.29 3.68
N ARG A 85 11.32 14.67 4.61
CA ARG A 85 11.36 14.06 5.97
C ARG A 85 10.08 14.31 6.76
N ASN A 86 9.54 15.52 6.70
CA ASN A 86 8.28 15.84 7.40
C ASN A 86 7.11 15.01 6.85
N ARG A 87 7.00 14.87 5.52
CA ARG A 87 5.97 14.01 4.90
C ARG A 87 6.13 12.54 5.29
N GLN A 88 7.36 12.03 5.29
CA GLN A 88 7.64 10.67 5.75
C GLN A 88 7.18 10.47 7.21
N LYS A 89 7.50 11.43 8.08
CA LYS A 89 7.07 11.41 9.48
C LYS A 89 5.54 11.42 9.59
N GLU A 90 4.85 12.30 8.86
CA GLU A 90 3.39 12.38 8.86
C GLU A 90 2.71 11.08 8.42
N VAL A 91 3.25 10.42 7.39
CA VAL A 91 2.74 9.12 6.91
C VAL A 91 2.94 8.05 7.99
N LEU A 92 4.13 8.00 8.60
CA LEU A 92 4.42 7.04 9.68
C LEU A 92 3.55 7.27 10.91
N ASP A 93 3.32 8.52 11.29
CA ASP A 93 2.45 8.87 12.43
C ASP A 93 0.98 8.57 12.12
N SER A 94 0.55 8.71 10.85
CA SER A 94 -0.77 8.29 10.39
C SER A 94 -0.94 6.76 10.43
N PHE A 95 0.11 6.01 10.08
CA PHE A 95 0.11 4.55 10.21
C PHE A 95 0.06 4.11 11.67
N ARG A 96 0.89 4.71 12.53
CA ARG A 96 0.91 4.42 13.98
C ARG A 96 -0.40 4.72 14.69
N SER A 97 -1.15 5.71 14.22
CA SER A 97 -2.46 6.07 14.77
C SER A 97 -3.62 5.26 14.18
N GLY A 98 -3.37 4.35 13.24
CA GLY A 98 -4.41 3.56 12.56
C GLY A 98 -5.26 4.37 11.58
N LYS A 99 -4.81 5.58 11.19
CA LYS A 99 -5.44 6.35 10.11
C LYS A 99 -5.07 5.79 8.74
N VAL A 100 -3.88 5.22 8.63
CA VAL A 100 -3.42 4.41 7.50
C VAL A 100 -3.30 2.98 7.98
N ASN A 101 -3.84 2.04 7.21
CA ASN A 101 -3.94 0.64 7.59
C ASN A 101 -3.04 -0.25 6.72
N LEU A 102 -2.79 0.18 5.47
CA LEU A 102 -1.85 -0.46 4.56
C LEU A 102 -0.69 0.51 4.30
N LEU A 103 0.52 0.12 4.68
CA LEU A 103 1.72 0.91 4.44
C LEU A 103 2.67 0.17 3.51
N PHE A 104 2.83 0.67 2.29
CA PHE A 104 3.84 0.16 1.36
C PHE A 104 5.20 0.79 1.63
N THR A 105 6.25 -0.02 1.63
CA THR A 105 7.61 0.46 1.82
C THR A 105 8.65 -0.38 1.11
N THR A 106 9.87 0.15 1.01
CA THR A 106 11.07 -0.57 0.55
C THR A 106 11.89 -1.01 1.75
N ASP A 107 12.76 -2.01 1.57
CA ASP A 107 13.66 -2.49 2.64
C ASP A 107 14.56 -1.40 3.25
N VAL A 108 14.76 -0.27 2.54
CA VAL A 108 15.59 0.88 2.95
C VAL A 108 14.82 1.90 3.81
N LEU A 109 13.95 1.46 4.72
CA LEU A 109 13.58 2.34 5.82
C LEU A 109 14.81 2.43 6.75
N GLU A 110 15.44 3.62 6.83
CA GLU A 110 16.60 3.87 7.69
C GLU A 110 16.41 3.24 9.09
N GLU A 111 17.49 2.66 9.61
CA GLU A 111 17.58 2.23 11.01
C GLU A 111 17.04 3.34 11.92
N GLY A 112 15.98 3.06 12.67
CA GLY A 112 15.35 4.02 13.58
C GLY A 112 13.86 4.28 13.33
N ILE A 113 13.27 3.74 12.25
CA ILE A 113 11.81 3.72 12.12
C ILE A 113 11.26 2.64 13.04
N HIS A 114 10.82 3.05 14.23
CA HIS A 114 10.01 2.20 15.08
C HIS A 114 8.69 1.91 14.35
N VAL A 115 8.65 0.74 13.71
CA VAL A 115 7.45 0.18 13.10
C VAL A 115 6.52 -0.22 14.25
N PRO A 116 5.27 0.28 14.29
CA PRO A 116 4.30 -0.13 15.31
C PRO A 116 4.05 -1.65 15.25
N ASN A 117 3.46 -2.23 16.30
CA ASN A 117 3.01 -3.62 16.28
C ASN A 117 2.04 -3.82 15.09
N CYS A 118 2.54 -4.36 13.98
CA CYS A 118 1.74 -4.65 12.80
C CYS A 118 0.99 -5.97 13.03
N SER A 119 -0.29 -6.01 12.67
CA SER A 119 -1.06 -7.25 12.69
C SER A 119 -0.71 -8.15 11.49
N CYS A 120 -0.12 -7.59 10.44
CA CYS A 120 0.32 -8.33 9.26
C CYS A 120 1.58 -7.70 8.64
N VAL A 121 2.49 -8.54 8.14
CA VAL A 121 3.63 -8.11 7.31
C VAL A 121 3.63 -8.93 6.03
N ILE A 122 3.61 -8.25 4.88
CA ILE A 122 3.63 -8.86 3.55
C ILE A 122 4.93 -8.50 2.87
N ARG A 123 5.64 -9.48 2.33
CA ARG A 123 6.69 -9.25 1.34
C ARG A 123 6.08 -9.47 -0.04
N PHE A 124 5.82 -8.37 -0.75
CA PHE A 124 5.33 -8.46 -2.12
C PHE A 124 6.41 -9.06 -3.00
N ASP A 125 7.64 -8.55 -2.92
CA ASP A 125 8.79 -9.10 -3.63
C ASP A 125 9.55 -10.09 -2.75
N LEU A 126 10.06 -11.16 -3.35
CA LEU A 126 10.85 -12.15 -2.62
C LEU A 126 12.14 -11.49 -2.12
N PRO A 127 12.58 -11.80 -0.90
CA PRO A 127 13.86 -11.31 -0.41
C PRO A 127 14.99 -11.81 -1.31
N THR A 128 15.95 -10.95 -1.60
CA THR A 128 17.12 -11.27 -2.43
C THR A 128 18.24 -11.97 -1.65
N THR A 129 17.99 -12.38 -0.40
CA THR A 129 18.94 -13.07 0.51
C THR A 129 18.24 -14.09 1.37
#